data_AF-A0A534BYT7-F1
#
_entry.id   AF-A0A534BYT7-F1
#
_cell.length_a   1.000
_cell.length_b   1.000
_cell.length_c   1.000
_cell.angle_alpha   90.00
_cell.angle_beta   90.00
_cell.angle_gamma   90.00
#
_symmetry.space_group_name_H-M   'P 1'
#
loop_
_entity.id
_entity.type
_entity.pdbx_description
1 polymer ?
#
loop_
_entity_poly.entity_id
_entity_poly.type
_entity_poly.pdbx_seq_one_letter_code
_entity_poly.pdbx_strand_id
1 'polypeptide(L)' 'SVYVTDPNGLILEFTRDHPEADKIARERRADAHQSLKRWLAGDHTSNNTYR' A
#
# COMPACT_ATOMS: atom_id res chain seq x y z
N SER A 1 -5.69 -3.58 10.49
CA SER A 1 -5.75 -2.20 10.98
C SER A 1 -7.01 -1.98 11.80
N VAL A 2 -7.07 -0.90 12.57
CA VAL A 2 -8.29 -0.40 13.22
C VAL A 2 -8.62 0.96 12.63
N TYR A 3 -9.87 1.16 12.22
CA TYR A 3 -10.37 2.42 11.69
C TYR A 3 -11.27 3.08 12.73
N VAL A 4 -11.10 4.38 12.96
CA VAL A 4 -11.95 5.19 13.85
C VAL A 4 -12.25 6.53 13.20
N THR A 5 -13.34 7.17 13.61
CA THR A 5 -13.68 8.53 13.19
C THR A 5 -13.44 9.48 14.36
N ASP A 6 -12.69 10.56 14.14
CA ASP A 6 -12.45 11.58 15.15
C ASP A 6 -13.69 12.51 15.32
N PRO A 7 -13.72 13.36 16.36
CA PRO A 7 -14.84 14.29 16.57
C PRO A 7 -15.06 15.32 15.46
N ASN A 8 -14.07 15.56 14.59
CA ASN A 8 -14.17 16.46 13.44
C ASN A 8 -14.65 15.73 12.18
N GLY A 9 -14.88 14.41 12.24
CA GLY A 9 -15.31 13.59 11.12
C GLY A 9 -14.18 13.01 10.26
N LEU A 10 -12.92 13.10 10.70
CA LEU A 10 -11.78 12.51 10.00
C LEU A 10 -11.68 11.01 10.30
N ILE A 11 -11.52 10.20 9.26
CA ILE A 11 -11.22 8.77 9.40
C ILE A 11 -9.72 8.60 9.67
N LEU A 12 -9.40 7.99 10.80
CA LEU A 12 -8.05 7.63 11.21
C LEU A 12 -7.87 6.11 11.07
N GLU A 13 -6.71 5.70 10.58
CA GLU A 13 -6.30 4.30 10.54
C GLU A 13 -5.10 4.08 11.46
N PHE A 14 -5.26 3.19 12.45
CA PHE A 14 -4.16 2.69 13.26
C PHE A 14 -3.70 1.35 12.70
N THR A 15 -2.42 1.29 12.33
CA THR A 15 -1.79 0.09 11.77
C THR A 15 -0.65 -0.38 12.66
N ARG A 16 -0.32 -1.66 12.54
CA ARG A 16 0.92 -2.23 13.03
C ARG A 16 1.62 -2.84 11.84
N ASP A 17 2.92 -2.58 11.73
CA ASP A 17 3.73 -3.15 10.66
C ASP A 17 3.66 -4.69 10.68
N HIS A 18 3.59 -5.27 9.48
CA HIS A 18 3.72 -6.70 9.31
C HIS A 18 5.12 -7.14 9.79
N PRO A 19 5.29 -8.32 10.40
CA PRO A 19 6.62 -8.81 10.82
C PRO A 19 7.66 -8.83 9.69
N GLU A 20 7.22 -8.92 8.43
CA GLU A 20 8.08 -8.90 7.24
C GLU A 20 8.12 -7.52 6.52
N ALA A 21 7.74 -6.42 7.16
CA ALA A 21 7.66 -5.10 6.53
C ALA A 21 8.94 -4.71 5.77
N ASP A 22 10.12 -4.98 6.31
CA ASP A 22 11.39 -4.69 5.65
C ASP A 22 11.61 -5.52 4.36
N LYS A 23 11.21 -6.79 4.37
CA LYS A 23 11.29 -7.66 3.20
C LYS A 23 10.34 -7.16 2.11
N ILE A 24 9.10 -6.85 2.50
CA ILE A 24 8.10 -6.28 1.61
C ILE A 24 8.60 -4.97 1.00
N ALA A 25 9.18 -4.08 1.82
CA ALA A 25 9.73 -2.82 1.36
C ALA A 25 10.88 -3.02 0.36
N ARG A 26 11.79 -3.97 0.61
CA ARG A 26 12.87 -4.32 -0.33
C ARG A 26 12.32 -4.81 -1.67
N GLU A 27 11.36 -5.73 -1.63
CA GLU A 27 10.73 -6.28 -2.84
C GLU A 27 9.98 -5.21 -3.64
N ARG A 28 9.17 -4.37 -2.99
CA ARG A 28 8.42 -3.28 -3.65
C ARG A 28 9.34 -2.20 -4.22
N ARG A 29 10.49 -1.95 -3.59
CA ARG A 29 11.45 -0.97 -4.10
C ARG A 29 12.10 -1.43 -5.39
N ALA A 30 12.30 -2.74 -5.55
CA ALA A 30 12.96 -3.30 -6.73
C ALA A 30 12.18 -3.06 -8.03
N ASP A 31 10.85 -3.04 -7.98
CA ASP A 31 9.98 -2.90 -9.16
C ASP A 31 9.18 -1.58 -9.21
N ALA A 32 9.36 -0.68 -8.24
CA ALA A 32 8.60 0.56 -8.11
C ALA A 32 8.53 1.40 -9.40
N HIS A 33 9.66 1.65 -10.06
CA HIS A 33 9.71 2.45 -11.28
C HIS A 33 8.99 1.78 -12.46
N GLN A 34 9.10 0.45 -12.58
CA GLN A 34 8.40 -0.29 -13.64
C GLN A 34 6.90 -0.32 -13.39
N SER A 35 6.50 -0.53 -12.12
CA SER A 35 5.10 -0.48 -11.71
C SER A 35 4.46 0.89 -12.01
N LEU A 36 5.15 1.99 -11.70
CA LEU A 36 4.68 3.33 -12.06
C LEU A 36 4.59 3.53 -13.57
N LYS A 37 5.60 3.07 -14.34
CA LYS A 37 5.58 3.18 -15.81
C LYS A 37 4.40 2.43 -16.43
N ARG A 38 4.10 1.21 -15.96
CA ARG A 38 2.92 0.45 -16.41
C ARG A 38 1.62 1.19 -16.08
N TRP A 39 1.51 1.72 -14.87
CA TRP A 39 0.34 2.47 -14.43
C TRP A 39 0.09 3.71 -15.31
N LEU A 40 1.13 4.50 -15.57
CA LEU A 40 1.05 5.68 -16.45
C LEU A 40 0.73 5.31 -17.91
N ALA A 41 1.03 4.08 -18.33
CA ALA A 41 0.66 3.55 -19.65
C ALA A 41 -0.77 2.98 -19.69
N GLY A 42 -1.53 3.04 -18.59
CA GLY A 42 -2.93 2.61 -18.49
C GLY A 42 -3.13 1.19 -17.96
N ASP A 43 -2.07 0.45 -17.63
CA ASP A 43 -2.19 -0.83 -16.95
C ASP A 43 -2.31 -0.61 -15.43
N HIS A 44 -3.55 -0.66 -14.94
CA HIS A 44 -3.89 -0.49 -13.53
C HIS A 44 -4.11 -1.83 -12.81
N THR A 45 -3.54 -2.93 -13.30
CA THR A 45 -3.63 -4.24 -12.63
C THR A 45 -3.08 -4.11 -11.20
N SER A 46 -3.88 -4.57 -10.21
CA SER A 46 -3.50 -4.49 -8.80
C SER A 46 -2.23 -5.29 -8.53
N ASN A 47 -1.27 -4.66 -7.85
CA ASN A 47 -0.09 -5.33 -7.32
C ASN A 47 -0.30 -5.88 -5.89
N ASN A 48 -1.49 -5.69 -5.32
CA ASN A 48 -1.94 -6.32 -4.08
C ASN A 48 -2.86 -7.49 -4.42
N THR A 49 -2.41 -8.72 -4.12
CA THR A 49 -3.11 -9.97 -4.39
C THR A 49 -3.95 -10.47 -3.22
N TYR A 50 -3.87 -9.82 -2.05
CA TYR A 50 -4.76 -10.10 -0.92
C TYR A 50 -6.11 -9.41 -1.15
N ARG A 51 -7.17 -10.21 -1.32
CA ARG A 51 -8.57 -9.78 -1.33
C ARG A 51 -9.35 -10.59 -0.30
#